data_AF-A0A3L7NN38-F1
#
_entry.id   AF-A0A3L7NN38-F1
#
_cell.length_a   1.000
_cell.length_b   1.000
_cell.length_c   1.000
_cell.angle_alpha   90.00
_cell.angle_beta   90.00
_cell.angle_gamma   90.00
#
_symmetry.space_group_name_H-M   'P 1'
#
loop_
_entity.id
_entity.type
_entity.pdbx_description
1 polymer ?
#
loop_
_entity_poly.entity_id
_entity_poly.type
_entity_poly.pdbx_seq_one_letter_code
_entity_poly.pdbx_strand_id
1 'polypeptide(L)'
;MVVAATSAKTPQRTPFDKAYDYFHETRRKVNTLATAERLWERILTAPQRRSLGNSLMEALQIHRNTVGMWKHIHQVSDQRAVIDIGEKVGFLSSSDVDWLLREGGDLPRSPEDAMDEAIHRGDLVIVRASRTVYWKGDRVEADWVKNNVSWNFLNIACELALQNKPIDRYSFGEHAAENVVTKKKSRLMRQIPHFPLELYDAFVSAGRGTQRFNVPANRIHFFDNE
;
A
#
# COMPACT_ATOMS: atom_id res chain seq x y z
N MET A 1 -23.03 -40.73 -45.49
CA MET A 1 -22.72 -39.30 -45.24
C MET A 1 -22.15 -39.20 -43.83
N VAL A 2 -20.82 -39.15 -43.69
CA VAL A 2 -20.16 -39.11 -42.37
C VAL A 2 -20.07 -37.64 -41.96
N VAL A 3 -20.85 -37.24 -40.95
CA VAL A 3 -20.81 -35.89 -40.39
C VAL A 3 -19.54 -35.81 -39.53
N ALA A 4 -18.52 -35.14 -40.04
CA ALA A 4 -17.30 -34.87 -39.29
C ALA A 4 -17.63 -33.91 -38.13
N ALA A 5 -17.51 -34.41 -36.90
CA ALA A 5 -17.63 -33.58 -35.71
C ALA A 5 -16.45 -32.60 -35.67
N THR A 6 -16.72 -31.33 -35.90
CA THR A 6 -15.78 -30.23 -35.67
C THR A 6 -15.48 -30.16 -34.17
N SER A 7 -14.33 -30.72 -33.77
CA SER A 7 -13.83 -30.63 -32.41
C SER A 7 -13.53 -29.16 -32.08
N ALA A 8 -14.41 -28.53 -31.30
CA ALA A 8 -14.20 -27.16 -30.84
C ALA A 8 -12.94 -27.10 -29.98
N LYS A 9 -11.93 -26.35 -30.44
CA LYS A 9 -10.67 -26.14 -29.72
C LYS A 9 -10.96 -25.32 -28.46
N THR A 10 -10.74 -25.90 -27.29
CA THR A 10 -10.91 -25.20 -26.00
C THR A 10 -10.04 -23.93 -26.00
N PRO A 11 -10.58 -22.75 -25.65
CA PRO A 11 -9.81 -21.52 -25.63
C PRO A 11 -8.63 -21.64 -24.65
N GLN A 12 -7.44 -21.26 -25.11
CA GLN A 12 -6.23 -21.28 -24.31
C GLN A 12 -6.32 -20.18 -23.24
N ARG A 13 -6.21 -20.58 -21.97
CA ARG A 13 -6.25 -19.64 -20.83
C ARG A 13 -5.03 -18.73 -20.83
N THR A 14 -5.23 -17.46 -20.58
CA THR A 14 -4.14 -16.47 -20.49
C THR A 14 -3.33 -16.66 -19.19
N PRO A 15 -2.10 -16.14 -19.10
CA PRO A 15 -1.34 -16.13 -17.84
C PRO A 15 -2.11 -15.45 -16.70
N PHE A 16 -2.83 -14.37 -17.01
CA PHE A 16 -3.69 -13.67 -16.05
C PHE A 16 -4.81 -14.56 -15.52
N ASP A 17 -5.51 -15.32 -16.38
CA ASP A 17 -6.58 -16.24 -15.94
C ASP A 17 -6.05 -17.30 -14.97
N LYS A 18 -4.82 -17.78 -15.20
CA LYS A 18 -4.16 -18.73 -14.31
C LYS A 18 -3.81 -18.09 -12.97
N ALA A 19 -3.27 -16.88 -12.99
CA ALA A 19 -2.92 -16.14 -11.77
C ALA A 19 -4.18 -15.85 -10.94
N TYR A 20 -5.27 -15.44 -11.59
CA TYR A 20 -6.55 -15.18 -10.98
C TYR A 20 -7.10 -16.42 -10.25
N ASP A 21 -7.18 -17.55 -10.95
CA ASP A 21 -7.66 -18.81 -10.35
C ASP A 21 -6.79 -19.24 -9.16
N TYR A 22 -5.47 -19.18 -9.33
CA TYR A 22 -4.52 -19.62 -8.32
C TYR A 22 -4.56 -18.72 -7.07
N PHE A 23 -4.71 -17.40 -7.27
CA PHE A 23 -4.95 -16.45 -6.20
C PHE A 23 -6.25 -16.77 -5.43
N HIS A 24 -7.35 -17.02 -6.13
CA HIS A 24 -8.64 -17.34 -5.49
C HIS A 24 -8.65 -18.69 -4.78
N GLU A 25 -7.94 -19.68 -5.29
CA GLU A 25 -7.70 -20.94 -4.59
C GLU A 25 -6.90 -20.70 -3.29
N THR A 26 -5.80 -19.94 -3.38
CA THR A 26 -4.97 -19.60 -2.22
C THR A 26 -5.77 -18.83 -1.17
N ARG A 27 -6.57 -17.84 -1.60
CA ARG A 27 -7.47 -17.07 -0.73
C ARG A 27 -8.42 -17.96 0.06
N ARG A 28 -8.99 -19.01 -0.56
CA ARG A 28 -9.86 -19.96 0.13
C ARG A 28 -9.10 -20.74 1.20
N LYS A 29 -7.90 -21.25 0.88
CA LYS A 29 -7.04 -21.98 1.84
C LYS A 29 -6.62 -21.10 3.02
N VAL A 30 -6.29 -19.84 2.74
CA VAL A 30 -5.83 -18.86 3.74
C VAL A 30 -6.91 -18.51 4.77
N ASN A 31 -8.19 -18.50 4.37
CA ASN A 31 -9.30 -18.13 5.25
C ASN A 31 -9.90 -19.31 6.05
N THR A 32 -9.18 -20.42 6.16
CA THR A 32 -9.58 -21.54 7.03
C THR A 32 -9.16 -21.30 8.48
N LEU A 33 -9.90 -21.87 9.44
CA LEU A 33 -9.58 -21.76 10.87
C LEU A 33 -8.18 -22.35 11.18
N ALA A 34 -7.83 -23.48 10.56
CA ALA A 34 -6.52 -24.10 10.73
C ALA A 34 -5.38 -23.17 10.28
N THR A 35 -5.55 -22.42 9.20
CA THR A 35 -4.57 -21.40 8.80
C THR A 35 -4.52 -20.26 9.81
N ALA A 36 -5.68 -19.80 10.31
CA ALA A 36 -5.74 -18.74 11.32
C ALA A 36 -4.99 -19.13 12.61
N GLU A 37 -5.20 -20.36 13.10
CA GLU A 37 -4.50 -20.92 14.27
C GLU A 37 -2.98 -21.01 14.04
N ARG A 38 -2.58 -21.54 12.87
CA ARG A 38 -1.15 -21.64 12.52
C ARG A 38 -0.50 -20.25 12.42
N LEU A 39 -1.18 -19.29 11.81
CA LEU A 39 -0.73 -17.91 11.73
C LEU A 39 -0.55 -17.31 13.13
N TRP A 40 -1.57 -17.47 13.98
CA TRP A 40 -1.60 -16.94 15.33
C TRP A 40 -0.48 -17.50 16.22
N GLU A 41 -0.30 -18.81 16.24
CA GLU A 41 0.63 -19.45 17.17
C GLU A 41 2.08 -19.45 16.69
N ARG A 42 2.31 -19.52 15.37
CA ARG A 42 3.66 -19.77 14.83
C ARG A 42 4.27 -18.61 14.05
N ILE A 43 3.45 -17.69 13.55
CA ILE A 43 3.92 -16.62 12.66
C ILE A 43 3.81 -15.26 13.35
N LEU A 44 2.69 -14.98 14.04
CA LEU A 44 2.49 -13.71 14.73
C LEU A 44 3.30 -13.63 16.03
N THR A 45 4.02 -12.53 16.19
CA THR A 45 4.74 -12.22 17.41
C THR A 45 3.77 -11.84 18.54
N ALA A 46 4.23 -11.90 19.79
CA ALA A 46 3.41 -11.51 20.94
C ALA A 46 2.90 -10.04 20.84
N PRO A 47 3.72 -9.03 20.46
CA PRO A 47 3.23 -7.68 20.23
C PRO A 47 2.10 -7.60 19.18
N GLN A 48 2.23 -8.32 18.07
CA GLN A 48 1.21 -8.35 17.01
C GLN A 48 -0.10 -9.02 17.49
N ARG A 49 0.00 -10.10 18.28
CA ARG A 49 -1.19 -10.72 18.91
C ARG A 49 -1.88 -9.77 19.89
N ARG A 50 -1.12 -8.98 20.65
CA ARG A 50 -1.67 -7.94 21.54
C ARG A 50 -2.43 -6.86 20.77
N SER A 51 -1.90 -6.40 19.63
CA SER A 51 -2.61 -5.41 18.81
C SER A 51 -3.91 -5.92 18.19
N LEU A 52 -4.10 -7.25 18.11
CA LEU A 52 -5.30 -7.89 17.58
C LEU A 52 -6.36 -8.27 18.63
N GLY A 53 -6.14 -7.99 19.92
CA GLY A 53 -7.10 -8.30 20.99
C GLY A 53 -6.74 -9.51 21.87
N ASN A 54 -5.49 -9.98 21.90
CA ASN A 54 -5.00 -11.05 22.79
C ASN A 54 -5.62 -12.46 22.62
N SER A 55 -6.70 -12.63 21.86
CA SER A 55 -7.28 -13.93 21.53
C SER A 55 -7.57 -14.06 20.03
N LEU A 56 -7.37 -15.26 19.49
CA LEU A 56 -7.62 -15.52 18.06
C LEU A 56 -9.09 -15.30 17.68
N MET A 57 -10.02 -15.72 18.52
CA MET A 57 -11.45 -15.60 18.23
C MET A 57 -11.92 -14.14 18.20
N GLU A 58 -11.46 -13.33 19.15
CA GLU A 58 -11.73 -11.89 19.14
C GLU A 58 -11.11 -11.21 17.91
N ALA A 59 -9.86 -11.55 17.57
CA ALA A 59 -9.19 -11.04 16.38
C ALA A 59 -9.96 -11.37 15.09
N LEU A 60 -10.42 -12.63 14.93
CA LEU A 60 -11.22 -13.05 13.78
C LEU A 60 -12.59 -12.35 13.74
N GLN A 61 -13.20 -12.08 14.89
CA GLN A 61 -14.47 -11.35 14.96
C GLN A 61 -14.29 -9.88 14.53
N ILE A 62 -13.28 -9.20 15.08
CA ILE A 62 -13.01 -7.78 14.80
C ILE A 62 -12.57 -7.59 13.34
N HIS A 63 -11.65 -8.43 12.87
CA HIS A 63 -11.03 -8.30 11.55
C HIS A 63 -11.67 -9.20 10.47
N ARG A 64 -12.77 -9.86 10.81
CA ARG A 64 -13.61 -10.75 9.98
C ARG A 64 -12.96 -12.06 9.54
N ASN A 65 -11.66 -12.09 9.25
CA ASN A 65 -10.94 -13.29 8.82
C ASN A 65 -9.41 -13.13 8.95
N THR A 66 -8.67 -14.21 8.65
CA THR A 66 -7.20 -14.28 8.67
C THR A 66 -6.54 -13.18 7.83
N VAL A 67 -7.07 -12.91 6.63
CA VAL A 67 -6.55 -11.87 5.73
C VAL A 67 -6.72 -10.48 6.36
N GLY A 68 -7.88 -10.20 6.97
CA GLY A 68 -8.16 -8.95 7.65
C GLY A 68 -7.21 -8.69 8.83
N MET A 69 -6.85 -9.73 9.59
CA MET A 69 -5.85 -9.63 10.66
C MET A 69 -4.48 -9.21 10.10
N TRP A 70 -4.04 -9.84 9.01
CA TRP A 70 -2.74 -9.52 8.38
C TRP A 70 -2.72 -8.10 7.84
N LYS A 71 -3.77 -7.68 7.13
CA LYS A 71 -3.93 -6.30 6.63
C LYS A 71 -3.86 -5.29 7.77
N HIS A 72 -4.48 -5.57 8.91
CA HIS A 72 -4.44 -4.67 10.06
C HIS A 72 -3.02 -4.51 10.61
N ILE A 73 -2.27 -5.59 10.74
CA ILE A 73 -0.89 -5.54 11.27
C ILE A 73 0.06 -4.87 10.27
N HIS A 74 -0.01 -5.27 9.00
CA HIS A 74 1.01 -4.92 8.01
C HIS A 74 0.62 -3.74 7.11
N GLN A 75 -0.62 -3.24 7.20
CA GLN A 75 -1.14 -2.13 6.39
C GLN A 75 -1.00 -2.37 4.88
N VAL A 76 -1.14 -3.64 4.45
CA VAL A 76 -1.03 -4.05 3.05
C VAL A 76 -2.38 -4.23 2.37
N SER A 77 -2.36 -4.33 1.04
CA SER A 77 -3.53 -4.65 0.23
C SER A 77 -4.10 -6.05 0.56
N ASP A 78 -5.34 -6.29 0.17
CA ASP A 78 -5.98 -7.59 0.35
C ASP A 78 -5.27 -8.71 -0.43
N GLN A 79 -4.84 -8.38 -1.65
CA GLN A 79 -4.07 -9.28 -2.49
C GLN A 79 -2.72 -9.62 -1.86
N ARG A 80 -1.96 -8.61 -1.45
CA ARG A 80 -0.67 -8.80 -0.79
C ARG A 80 -0.80 -9.63 0.49
N ALA A 81 -1.81 -9.37 1.31
CA ALA A 81 -2.07 -10.17 2.51
C ALA A 81 -2.34 -11.65 2.22
N VAL A 82 -3.13 -11.98 1.19
CA VAL A 82 -3.37 -13.37 0.79
C VAL A 82 -2.07 -14.06 0.34
N ILE A 83 -1.27 -13.37 -0.46
CA ILE A 83 -0.01 -13.90 -1.01
C ILE A 83 1.02 -14.10 0.12
N ASP A 84 1.23 -13.08 0.96
CA ASP A 84 2.16 -13.15 2.09
C ASP A 84 1.79 -14.27 3.06
N ILE A 85 0.51 -14.38 3.44
CA ILE A 85 0.06 -15.48 4.32
C ILE A 85 0.27 -16.83 3.63
N GLY A 86 -0.08 -16.93 2.35
CA GLY A 86 0.11 -18.14 1.53
C GLY A 86 1.56 -18.64 1.55
N GLU A 87 2.54 -17.74 1.41
CA GLU A 87 3.95 -18.09 1.51
C GLU A 87 4.32 -18.52 2.94
N LYS A 88 3.95 -17.72 3.95
CA LYS A 88 4.33 -17.97 5.35
C LYS A 88 3.80 -19.31 5.89
N VAL A 89 2.64 -19.76 5.40
CA VAL A 89 2.07 -21.06 5.79
C VAL A 89 2.45 -22.20 4.85
N GLY A 90 3.17 -21.90 3.76
CA GLY A 90 3.71 -22.88 2.82
C GLY A 90 2.73 -23.36 1.74
N PHE A 91 1.69 -22.59 1.43
CA PHE A 91 0.82 -22.85 0.26
C PHE A 91 1.40 -22.32 -1.04
N LEU A 92 2.24 -21.30 -0.96
CA LEU A 92 2.94 -20.69 -2.10
C LEU A 92 4.44 -20.87 -1.94
N SER A 93 5.13 -21.16 -3.03
CA SER A 93 6.58 -21.01 -3.13
C SER A 93 6.96 -19.55 -3.35
N SER A 94 8.22 -19.19 -3.14
CA SER A 94 8.71 -17.84 -3.43
C SER A 94 8.54 -17.45 -4.91
N SER A 95 8.69 -18.39 -5.84
CA SER A 95 8.42 -18.14 -7.27
C SER A 95 6.95 -17.87 -7.55
N ASP A 96 6.03 -18.54 -6.84
CA ASP A 96 4.60 -18.29 -6.99
C ASP A 96 4.23 -16.90 -6.49
N VAL A 97 4.85 -16.47 -5.39
CA VAL A 97 4.67 -15.12 -4.83
C VAL A 97 5.10 -14.07 -5.84
N ASP A 98 6.32 -14.15 -6.35
CA ASP A 98 6.85 -13.14 -7.28
C ASP A 98 6.03 -13.10 -8.58
N TRP A 99 5.57 -14.26 -9.06
CA TRP A 99 4.66 -14.35 -10.19
C TRP A 99 3.30 -13.68 -9.89
N LEU A 100 2.63 -14.03 -8.80
CA LEU A 100 1.32 -13.48 -8.44
C LEU A 100 1.36 -11.97 -8.19
N LEU A 101 2.42 -11.46 -7.56
CA LEU A 101 2.60 -10.03 -7.34
C LEU A 101 2.72 -9.29 -8.67
N ARG A 102 3.50 -9.83 -9.63
CA ARG A 102 3.65 -9.25 -10.96
C ARG A 102 2.35 -9.23 -11.74
N GLU A 103 1.65 -10.37 -11.84
CA GLU A 103 0.39 -10.45 -12.59
C GLU A 103 -0.73 -9.63 -11.93
N GLY A 104 -0.71 -9.51 -10.61
CA GLY A 104 -1.66 -8.72 -9.82
C GLY A 104 -1.30 -7.24 -9.73
N GLY A 105 -0.20 -6.79 -10.35
CA GLY A 105 0.23 -5.40 -10.34
C GLY A 105 0.65 -4.86 -8.97
N ASP A 106 0.99 -5.73 -8.01
CA ASP A 106 1.64 -5.29 -6.75
C ASP A 106 3.14 -5.04 -6.98
N LEU A 107 3.81 -4.42 -6.01
CA LEU A 107 5.26 -4.21 -6.04
C LEU A 107 6.02 -5.51 -5.71
N PRO A 108 7.24 -5.68 -6.25
CA PRO A 108 8.20 -6.71 -5.84
C PRO A 108 8.44 -6.79 -4.32
N ARG A 109 9.08 -7.88 -3.87
CA ARG A 109 9.45 -8.06 -2.45
C ARG A 109 10.76 -7.38 -2.08
N SER A 110 11.71 -7.34 -3.01
CA SER A 110 12.98 -6.62 -2.82
C SER A 110 12.69 -5.12 -2.70
N PRO A 111 13.15 -4.44 -1.65
CA PRO A 111 12.93 -3.00 -1.49
C PRO A 111 13.49 -2.18 -2.65
N GLU A 112 14.65 -2.57 -3.19
CA GLU A 112 15.28 -1.91 -4.35
C GLU A 112 14.41 -2.07 -5.60
N ASP A 113 14.08 -3.31 -5.97
CA ASP A 113 13.22 -3.57 -7.14
C ASP A 113 11.82 -2.95 -6.97
N ALA A 114 11.28 -2.93 -5.74
CA ALA A 114 10.00 -2.30 -5.44
C ALA A 114 10.04 -0.78 -5.61
N MET A 115 11.13 -0.14 -5.20
CA MET A 115 11.33 1.28 -5.39
C MET A 115 11.44 1.61 -6.87
N ASP A 116 12.28 0.89 -7.61
CA ASP A 116 12.49 1.11 -9.04
C ASP A 116 11.21 0.90 -9.84
N GLU A 117 10.46 -0.16 -9.54
CA GLU A 117 9.17 -0.45 -10.17
C GLU A 117 8.13 0.63 -9.83
N ALA A 118 8.07 1.12 -8.58
CA ALA A 118 7.16 2.19 -8.19
C ALA A 118 7.48 3.52 -8.90
N ILE A 119 8.78 3.85 -9.03
CA ILE A 119 9.25 5.01 -9.80
C ILE A 119 8.84 4.84 -11.27
N HIS A 120 9.09 3.66 -11.86
CA HIS A 120 8.78 3.35 -13.26
C HIS A 120 7.27 3.47 -13.56
N ARG A 121 6.41 2.97 -12.67
CA ARG A 121 4.94 3.12 -12.76
C ARG A 121 4.45 4.56 -12.62
N GLY A 122 5.34 5.45 -12.17
CA GLY A 122 5.02 6.86 -11.96
C GLY A 122 4.23 7.12 -10.69
N ASP A 123 4.38 6.27 -9.68
CA ASP A 123 3.80 6.48 -8.36
C ASP A 123 4.52 7.59 -7.59
N LEU A 124 3.94 8.03 -6.47
CA LEU A 124 4.59 8.93 -5.53
C LEU A 124 5.50 8.11 -4.61
N VAL A 125 6.81 8.27 -4.78
CA VAL A 125 7.81 7.54 -4.00
C VAL A 125 8.55 8.50 -3.09
N ILE A 126 8.59 8.19 -1.81
CA ILE A 126 9.28 8.99 -0.78
C ILE A 126 10.36 8.13 -0.13
N VAL A 127 11.61 8.48 -0.40
CA VAL A 127 12.79 7.85 0.23
C VAL A 127 13.18 8.69 1.45
N ARG A 128 12.83 8.24 2.65
CA ARG A 128 12.94 9.03 3.88
C ARG A 128 14.38 9.25 4.32
N ALA A 129 15.23 8.23 4.22
CA ALA A 129 16.63 8.29 4.61
C ALA A 129 17.39 9.38 3.84
N SER A 130 17.22 9.42 2.51
CA SER A 130 17.86 10.43 1.66
C SER A 130 17.04 11.71 1.49
N ARG A 131 15.82 11.75 2.03
CA ARG A 131 14.80 12.79 1.77
C ARG A 131 14.62 13.06 0.28
N THR A 132 14.44 12.01 -0.50
CA THR A 132 14.19 12.13 -1.95
C THR A 132 12.74 11.84 -2.25
N VAL A 133 12.16 12.58 -3.20
CA VAL A 133 10.80 12.38 -3.68
C VAL A 133 10.85 12.14 -5.19
N TYR A 134 10.13 11.13 -5.66
CA TYR A 134 9.89 10.89 -7.08
C TYR A 134 8.40 10.99 -7.37
N TRP A 135 8.07 11.53 -8.54
CA TRP A 135 6.71 11.64 -9.03
C TRP A 135 6.69 11.43 -10.53
N LYS A 136 5.83 10.51 -11.01
CA LYS A 136 5.74 10.17 -12.45
C LYS A 136 7.08 9.76 -13.08
N GLY A 137 7.94 9.09 -12.30
CA GLY A 137 9.26 8.65 -12.75
C GLY A 137 10.37 9.69 -12.56
N ASP A 138 10.02 10.95 -12.36
CA ASP A 138 11.00 12.03 -12.23
C ASP A 138 11.30 12.35 -10.76
N ARG A 139 12.56 12.68 -10.48
CA ARG A 139 12.97 13.19 -9.17
C ARG A 139 12.46 14.62 -9.00
N VAL A 140 11.77 14.89 -7.90
CA VAL A 140 11.39 16.26 -7.52
C VAL A 140 12.61 16.98 -6.96
N GLU A 141 13.17 17.90 -7.76
CA GLU A 141 14.35 18.68 -7.38
C GLU A 141 14.04 19.65 -6.24
N ALA A 142 14.51 19.32 -5.04
CA ALA A 142 14.40 20.19 -3.89
C ALA A 142 15.46 19.92 -2.83
N ASP A 143 15.87 20.97 -2.12
CA ASP A 143 16.60 20.83 -0.87
C ASP A 143 15.61 20.60 0.29
N TRP A 144 15.22 19.34 0.48
CA TRP A 144 14.29 18.92 1.53
C TRP A 144 14.88 19.04 2.95
N VAL A 145 16.21 19.13 3.08
CA VAL A 145 16.88 19.40 4.35
C VAL A 145 16.62 20.83 4.78
N LYS A 146 16.91 21.79 3.90
CA LYS A 146 16.65 23.22 4.13
C LYS A 146 15.14 23.52 4.26
N ASN A 147 14.30 22.80 3.53
CA ASN A 147 12.85 22.98 3.53
C ASN A 147 12.10 21.98 4.43
N ASN A 148 12.65 21.71 5.62
CA ASN A 148 12.15 20.68 6.55
C ASN A 148 10.65 20.79 6.89
N VAL A 149 10.10 22.01 6.95
CA VAL A 149 8.66 22.20 7.21
C VAL A 149 7.79 21.65 6.07
N SER A 150 8.23 21.83 4.83
CA SER A 150 7.56 21.36 3.62
C SER A 150 7.73 19.84 3.46
N TRP A 151 8.92 19.34 3.76
CA TRP A 151 9.20 17.90 3.87
C TRP A 151 8.24 17.21 4.86
N ASN A 152 8.16 17.72 6.09
CA ASN A 152 7.28 17.13 7.12
C ASN A 152 5.80 17.22 6.74
N PHE A 153 5.38 18.32 6.12
CA PHE A 153 4.01 18.47 5.64
C PHE A 153 3.65 17.41 4.58
N LEU A 154 4.55 17.17 3.61
CA LEU A 154 4.32 16.18 2.57
C LEU A 154 4.25 14.75 3.14
N ASN A 155 5.14 14.40 4.09
CA ASN A 155 5.10 13.10 4.76
C ASN A 155 3.78 12.88 5.49
N ILE A 156 3.35 13.85 6.31
CA ILE A 156 2.06 13.78 7.04
C ILE A 156 0.88 13.64 6.06
N ALA A 157 0.89 14.40 4.95
CA ALA A 157 -0.15 14.32 3.95
C ALA A 157 -0.25 12.92 3.32
N CYS A 158 0.89 12.31 3.01
CA CYS A 158 0.98 10.96 2.46
C CYS A 158 0.55 9.90 3.47
N GLU A 159 1.00 9.97 4.73
CA GLU A 159 0.60 9.05 5.81
C GLU A 159 -0.90 9.09 6.08
N LEU A 160 -1.51 10.28 6.06
CA LEU A 160 -2.96 10.43 6.24
C LEU A 160 -3.73 9.93 5.01
N ALA A 161 -3.21 10.15 3.80
CA ALA A 161 -3.79 9.61 2.56
C ALA A 161 -3.82 8.07 2.56
N LEU A 162 -2.73 7.42 3.00
CA LEU A 162 -2.67 5.97 3.19
C LEU A 162 -3.76 5.45 4.14
N GLN A 163 -4.10 6.23 5.17
CA GLN A 163 -5.16 5.92 6.14
C GLN A 163 -6.55 6.40 5.71
N ASN A 164 -6.69 6.96 4.51
CA ASN A 164 -7.92 7.60 4.03
C ASN A 164 -8.45 8.72 4.96
N LYS A 165 -7.56 9.36 5.72
CA LYS A 165 -7.88 10.44 6.67
C LYS A 165 -7.65 11.82 6.06
N PRO A 166 -8.44 12.82 6.46
CA PRO A 166 -8.16 14.20 6.10
C PRO A 166 -6.98 14.78 6.90
N ILE A 167 -6.42 15.87 6.40
CA ILE A 167 -5.40 16.71 7.02
C ILE A 167 -6.09 17.93 7.62
N ASP A 168 -5.93 18.11 8.92
CA ASP A 168 -6.49 19.22 9.68
C ASP A 168 -5.43 19.86 10.60
N ARG A 169 -5.85 20.77 11.49
CA ARG A 169 -4.91 21.39 12.44
C ARG A 169 -4.34 20.38 13.45
N TYR A 170 -5.12 19.39 13.87
CA TYR A 170 -4.73 18.42 14.89
C TYR A 170 -3.67 17.44 14.37
N SER A 171 -3.61 17.26 13.06
CA SER A 171 -2.52 16.59 12.36
C SER A 171 -1.13 17.20 12.64
N PHE A 172 -1.08 18.44 13.17
CA PHE A 172 0.14 19.17 13.53
C PHE A 172 0.23 19.50 15.03
N GLY A 173 -0.60 18.88 15.87
CA GLY A 173 -0.66 19.10 17.32
C GLY A 173 -1.79 20.04 17.78
N GLU A 174 -2.15 19.95 19.06
CA GLU A 174 -3.33 20.62 19.65
C GLU A 174 -3.29 22.15 19.56
N HIS A 175 -2.09 22.74 19.54
CA HIS A 175 -1.88 24.18 19.56
C HIS A 175 -1.67 24.79 18.15
N ALA A 176 -1.92 24.02 17.09
CA ALA A 176 -1.75 24.51 15.73
C ALA A 176 -2.85 25.50 15.33
N ALA A 177 -2.46 26.58 14.64
CA ALA A 177 -3.41 27.58 14.14
C ALA A 177 -4.44 26.97 13.17
N GLU A 178 -5.66 27.51 13.14
CA GLU A 178 -6.74 26.98 12.28
C GLU A 178 -6.38 26.94 10.79
N ASN A 179 -5.57 27.89 10.31
CA ASN A 179 -5.14 27.97 8.91
C ASN A 179 -3.79 27.29 8.64
N VAL A 180 -3.29 26.45 9.55
CA VAL A 180 -1.98 25.80 9.42
C VAL A 180 -1.86 24.96 8.14
N VAL A 181 -2.92 24.24 7.75
CA VAL A 181 -2.92 23.39 6.56
C VAL A 181 -2.72 24.23 5.30
N THR A 182 -3.54 25.26 5.10
CA THR A 182 -3.44 26.18 3.96
C THR A 182 -2.09 26.88 3.92
N LYS A 183 -1.57 27.33 5.06
CA LYS A 183 -0.25 27.96 5.16
C LYS A 183 0.87 26.99 4.75
N LYS A 184 0.84 25.75 5.21
CA LYS A 184 1.84 24.72 4.87
C LYS A 184 1.75 24.30 3.40
N LYS A 185 0.54 24.10 2.86
CA LYS A 185 0.32 23.87 1.41
C LYS A 185 0.90 25.00 0.57
N SER A 186 0.56 26.26 0.89
CA SER A 186 1.09 27.42 0.15
C SER A 186 2.61 27.53 0.25
N ARG A 187 3.18 27.19 1.41
CA ARG A 187 4.63 27.17 1.62
C ARG A 187 5.33 26.12 0.75
N LEU A 188 4.75 24.93 0.58
CA LEU A 188 5.29 23.87 -0.28
C LEU A 188 5.57 24.40 -1.69
N MET A 189 4.59 25.06 -2.32
CA MET A 189 4.73 25.63 -3.66
C MET A 189 5.74 26.78 -3.75
N ARG A 190 5.90 27.57 -2.68
CA ARG A 190 6.82 28.71 -2.66
C ARG A 190 8.27 28.32 -2.40
N GLN A 191 8.49 27.29 -1.59
CA GLN A 191 9.82 26.89 -1.11
C GLN A 191 10.48 25.83 -1.95
N ILE A 192 9.69 25.05 -2.69
CA ILE A 192 10.17 23.98 -3.55
C ILE A 192 10.06 24.46 -5.00
N PRO A 193 11.17 24.89 -5.63
CA PRO A 193 11.18 25.27 -7.03
C PRO A 193 10.62 24.13 -7.88
N HIS A 194 9.78 24.46 -8.86
CA HIS A 194 9.21 23.48 -9.80
C HIS A 194 8.47 22.31 -9.13
N PHE A 195 7.90 22.52 -7.93
CA PHE A 195 7.05 21.51 -7.30
C PHE A 195 5.94 21.06 -8.27
N PRO A 196 5.72 19.74 -8.48
CA PRO A 196 4.75 19.26 -9.45
C PRO A 196 3.35 19.82 -9.19
N LEU A 197 2.80 20.55 -10.17
CA LEU A 197 1.47 21.17 -10.06
C LEU A 197 0.39 20.14 -9.75
N GLU A 198 0.47 18.95 -10.35
CA GLU A 198 -0.49 17.87 -10.09
C GLU A 198 -0.47 17.39 -8.63
N LEU A 199 0.70 17.33 -7.99
CA LEU A 199 0.78 17.01 -6.56
C LEU A 199 0.20 18.14 -5.70
N TYR A 200 0.38 19.39 -6.12
CA TYR A 200 -0.21 20.54 -5.44
C TYR A 200 -1.74 20.55 -5.54
N ASP A 201 -2.26 20.22 -6.72
CA ASP A 201 -3.69 20.16 -7.03
C ASP A 201 -4.37 18.94 -6.40
N ALA A 202 -3.62 17.87 -6.13
CA ALA A 202 -4.12 16.72 -5.38
C ALA A 202 -4.57 17.08 -3.96
N PHE A 203 -4.14 18.21 -3.39
CA PHE A 203 -4.69 18.71 -2.13
C PHE A 203 -6.04 19.38 -2.33
N VAL A 204 -7.12 18.64 -2.09
CA VAL A 204 -8.51 19.07 -2.24
C VAL A 204 -9.13 19.48 -0.90
N SER A 205 -10.10 20.40 -0.93
CA SER A 205 -10.84 20.78 0.29
C SER A 205 -11.71 19.62 0.78
N ALA A 206 -11.71 19.36 2.10
CA ALA A 206 -12.54 18.33 2.73
C ALA A 206 -13.42 18.89 3.87
N GLY A 207 -13.46 20.22 4.01
CA GLY A 207 -14.19 20.92 5.07
C GLY A 207 -13.50 22.23 5.46
N ARG A 208 -14.08 22.95 6.41
CA ARG A 208 -13.50 24.21 6.91
C ARG A 208 -12.18 23.92 7.63
N GLY A 209 -11.07 24.46 7.09
CA GLY A 209 -9.73 24.28 7.67
C GLY A 209 -9.11 22.90 7.42
N THR A 210 -9.75 22.07 6.59
CA THR A 210 -9.39 20.68 6.39
C THR A 210 -9.17 20.41 4.90
N GLN A 211 -8.11 19.66 4.58
CA GLN A 211 -7.81 19.23 3.22
C GLN A 211 -7.63 17.72 3.16
N ARG A 212 -7.69 17.14 1.98
CA ARG A 212 -7.37 15.74 1.72
C ARG A 212 -6.32 15.69 0.63
N PHE A 213 -5.31 14.85 0.79
CA PHE A 213 -4.34 14.59 -0.26
C PHE A 213 -4.85 13.44 -1.12
N ASN A 214 -5.31 13.75 -2.33
CA ASN A 214 -6.09 12.87 -3.19
C ASN A 214 -5.22 12.04 -4.15
N VAL A 215 -4.00 11.68 -3.72
CA VAL A 215 -3.21 10.65 -4.40
C VAL A 215 -3.69 9.29 -3.87
N PRO A 216 -4.05 8.33 -4.75
CA PRO A 216 -4.51 7.02 -4.31
C PRO A 216 -3.50 6.33 -3.40
N ALA A 217 -3.96 5.72 -2.30
CA ALA A 217 -3.09 5.09 -1.31
C ALA A 217 -2.16 4.01 -1.91
N ASN A 218 -2.64 3.26 -2.91
CA ASN A 218 -1.85 2.26 -3.63
C ASN A 218 -0.78 2.85 -4.58
N ARG A 219 -0.71 4.18 -4.69
CA ARG A 219 0.27 4.93 -5.48
C ARG A 219 1.19 5.80 -4.61
N ILE A 220 1.19 5.59 -3.29
CA ILE A 220 2.06 6.29 -2.34
C ILE A 220 2.93 5.24 -1.67
N HIS A 221 4.24 5.35 -1.85
CA HIS A 221 5.21 4.37 -1.33
C HIS A 221 6.29 5.08 -0.53
N PHE A 222 6.54 4.58 0.68
CA PHE A 222 7.64 5.03 1.54
C PHE A 222 8.75 3.99 1.55
N PHE A 223 9.99 4.45 1.41
CA PHE A 223 11.18 3.61 1.52
C PHE A 223 12.14 4.20 2.56
N ASP A 224 12.53 3.36 3.51
CA ASP A 224 13.52 3.65 4.53
C ASP A 224 14.76 2.83 4.16
N ASN A 225 15.55 3.27 3.17
CA ASN A 225 16.77 2.54 2.82
C ASN A 225 17.75 2.62 4.01
N GLU A 226 18.05 1.47 4.62
CA GLU A 226 19.16 1.25 5.56
C GLU A 226 20.46 0.94 4.81
#